data_AF-A0AAW0GX41-F1
#
_entry.id   AF-A0AAW0GX41-F1
#
_cell.length_a   1.000
_cell.length_b   1.000
_cell.length_c   1.000
_cell.angle_alpha   90.00
_cell.angle_beta   90.00
_cell.angle_gamma   90.00
#
_symmetry.space_group_name_H-M   'P 1'
#
loop_
_entity.id
_entity.type
_entity.pdbx_description
1 polymer ?
#
loop_
_entity_poly.entity_id
_entity_poly.type
_entity_poly.pdbx_seq_one_letter_code
_entity_poly.pdbx_strand_id
1 'polypeptide(L)'
;MSNKQRLVLSILDFLQDSIKDGTVKQDDQESLEVAIQCIGEAFGVDPTEESQRERLSVKPATLPSIFDVFIKTRDKLNTSAAASGSEPAKPKGLTAEDKTAAEALKAKGNAAMSSKNYDEAIASYTKAIDLNPTNAVYYSNRAAAHSSKGSHDEAVLDAEKAIEVDPTFVKAYHRLGHAHYCLNDYTSAASAFRRGLEQDPNNASLKSGLQNAEARATEEETSEPANDARSASPAAPAAGAGGMGGMADMLRNMGMGGGAGGGGMPDLASIMSNPAMMSMAQQMMANGGLERLMSNPNVANMMNQVQNGGMPNMEEMMNDPTLRDLANQFGAGRGAGGR
;
A
#
# COMPACT_ATOMS: atom_id res chain seq x y z
N MET A 1 -28.16 -6.60 -2.34
CA MET A 1 -28.72 -6.06 -1.08
C MET A 1 -27.58 -5.54 -0.25
N SER A 2 -27.59 -4.25 0.14
CA SER A 2 -26.48 -3.68 0.89
C SER A 2 -26.66 -3.95 2.39
N ASN A 3 -25.66 -4.57 3.04
CA ASN A 3 -25.63 -4.70 4.51
C ASN A 3 -25.76 -3.33 5.20
N LYS A 4 -25.33 -2.25 4.53
CA LYS A 4 -25.49 -0.87 5.01
C LYS A 4 -26.96 -0.47 5.12
N GLN A 5 -27.81 -0.82 4.14
CA GLN A 5 -29.24 -0.50 4.17
C GLN A 5 -29.99 -1.26 5.26
N ARG A 6 -29.58 -2.50 5.57
CA ARG A 6 -30.13 -3.28 6.69
C ARG A 6 -29.79 -2.67 8.05
N LEU A 7 -28.54 -2.20 8.20
CA LEU A 7 -28.10 -1.49 9.39
C LEU A 7 -28.87 -0.17 9.55
N VAL A 8 -29.01 0.60 8.48
CA VAL A 8 -29.77 1.86 8.48
C VAL A 8 -31.21 1.61 8.90
N LEU A 9 -31.91 0.64 8.32
CA LEU A 9 -33.28 0.33 8.74
C LEU A 9 -33.36 -0.04 10.23
N SER A 10 -32.36 -0.76 10.75
CA SER A 10 -32.29 -1.12 12.17
C SER A 10 -32.06 0.10 13.09
N ILE A 11 -31.32 1.10 12.62
CA ILE A 11 -31.13 2.38 13.31
C ILE A 11 -32.43 3.18 13.30
N LEU A 12 -33.11 3.27 12.15
CA LEU A 12 -34.39 3.96 12.03
C LEU A 12 -35.46 3.34 12.93
N ASP A 13 -35.58 2.01 12.94
CA ASP A 13 -36.50 1.29 13.84
C ASP A 13 -36.16 1.58 15.32
N PHE A 14 -34.87 1.59 15.69
CA PHE A 14 -34.43 1.93 17.05
C PHE A 14 -34.81 3.36 17.47
N LEU A 15 -34.60 4.35 16.58
CA LEU A 15 -34.97 5.73 16.86
C LEU A 15 -36.50 5.89 17.00
N GLN A 16 -37.28 5.22 16.15
CA GLN A 16 -38.73 5.20 16.24
C GLN A 16 -39.22 4.56 17.55
N ASP A 17 -38.61 3.46 17.96
CA ASP A 17 -38.96 2.79 19.21
C ASP A 17 -38.58 3.65 20.43
N SER A 18 -37.45 4.36 20.37
CA SER A 18 -36.99 5.29 21.42
C SER A 18 -37.90 6.51 21.62
N ILE A 19 -38.60 6.93 20.54
CA ILE A 19 -39.65 7.96 20.63
C ILE A 19 -40.89 7.38 21.31
N LYS A 20 -41.29 6.15 20.95
CA LYS A 20 -42.52 5.50 21.44
C LYS A 20 -42.44 5.05 22.89
N ASP A 21 -41.28 4.54 23.32
CA ASP A 21 -41.07 4.02 24.68
C ASP A 21 -40.71 5.11 25.70
N GLY A 22 -40.50 6.36 25.24
CA GLY A 22 -40.22 7.51 26.08
C GLY A 22 -38.79 7.55 26.62
N THR A 23 -37.87 6.77 26.03
CA THR A 23 -36.44 6.84 26.37
C THR A 23 -35.85 8.23 26.09
N VAL A 24 -36.44 8.95 25.14
CA VAL A 24 -36.04 10.31 24.73
C VAL A 24 -37.01 11.35 25.29
N LYS A 25 -36.48 12.53 25.65
CA LYS A 25 -37.27 13.65 26.16
C LYS A 25 -38.25 14.14 25.08
N GLN A 26 -39.41 14.65 25.50
CA GLN A 26 -40.41 15.19 24.57
C GLN A 26 -39.85 16.29 23.66
N ASP A 27 -39.02 17.17 24.21
CA ASP A 27 -38.39 18.27 23.46
C ASP A 27 -37.45 17.78 22.33
N ASP A 28 -36.95 16.55 22.44
CA ASP A 28 -36.02 15.95 21.47
C ASP A 28 -36.73 15.08 20.42
N GLN A 29 -38.04 14.82 20.56
CA GLN A 29 -38.79 13.95 19.65
C GLN A 29 -38.81 14.48 18.21
N GLU A 30 -39.12 15.78 18.04
CA GLU A 30 -39.14 16.43 16.71
C GLU A 30 -37.75 16.34 16.04
N SER A 31 -36.68 16.48 16.84
CA SER A 31 -35.31 16.37 16.33
C SER A 31 -34.99 14.95 15.85
N LEU A 32 -35.48 13.92 16.55
CA LEU A 32 -35.30 12.54 16.13
C LEU A 32 -36.13 12.19 14.89
N GLU A 33 -37.34 12.74 14.75
CA GLU A 33 -38.16 12.56 13.55
C GLU A 33 -37.48 13.13 12.30
N VAL A 34 -36.91 14.33 12.40
CA VAL A 34 -36.10 14.93 11.32
C VAL A 34 -34.88 14.05 11.01
N ALA A 35 -34.19 13.54 12.04
CA ALA A 35 -33.04 12.66 11.84
C ALA A 35 -33.42 11.36 11.13
N ILE A 36 -34.56 10.74 11.48
CA ILE A 36 -35.09 9.54 10.82
C ILE A 36 -35.30 9.80 9.32
N GLN A 37 -35.90 10.95 8.99
CA GLN A 37 -36.14 11.32 7.59
C GLN A 37 -34.81 11.55 6.84
N CYS A 38 -33.91 12.35 7.39
CA CYS A 38 -32.63 12.65 6.74
C CYS A 38 -31.77 11.39 6.52
N ILE A 39 -31.72 10.49 7.51
CA ILE A 39 -30.97 9.24 7.40
C ILE A 39 -31.64 8.30 6.38
N GLY A 40 -32.98 8.21 6.38
CA GLY A 40 -33.70 7.39 5.40
C GLY A 40 -33.44 7.84 3.97
N GLU A 41 -33.55 9.14 3.70
CA GLU A 41 -33.30 9.73 2.37
C GLU A 41 -31.86 9.53 1.92
N ALA A 42 -30.88 9.77 2.80
CA ALA A 42 -29.45 9.65 2.47
C ALA A 42 -29.05 8.23 2.03
N PHE A 43 -29.74 7.20 2.51
CA PHE A 43 -29.43 5.79 2.22
C PHE A 43 -30.48 5.10 1.35
N GLY A 44 -31.51 5.83 0.89
CA GLY A 44 -32.62 5.29 0.12
C GLY A 44 -33.38 4.19 0.88
N VAL A 45 -33.56 4.38 2.18
CA VAL A 45 -34.27 3.45 3.07
C VAL A 45 -35.49 4.16 3.65
N ASP A 46 -36.68 3.71 3.26
CA ASP A 46 -37.94 4.23 3.77
C ASP A 46 -38.50 3.27 4.84
N PRO A 47 -38.52 3.66 6.12
CA PRO A 47 -39.09 2.83 7.17
C PRO A 47 -40.62 2.79 7.08
N THR A 48 -41.31 3.51 6.21
CA THR A 48 -42.77 3.38 6.05
C THR A 48 -43.14 2.39 4.94
N GLU A 49 -42.19 2.03 4.08
CA GLU A 49 -42.43 1.14 2.95
C GLU A 49 -42.36 -0.36 3.35
N GLU A 50 -43.50 -1.05 3.26
CA GLU A 50 -43.62 -2.46 3.64
C GLU A 50 -42.68 -3.38 2.85
N SER A 51 -42.49 -3.10 1.55
CA SER A 51 -41.61 -3.87 0.66
C SER A 51 -40.13 -3.83 1.08
N GLN A 52 -39.68 -2.67 1.58
CA GLN A 52 -38.32 -2.49 2.07
C GLN A 52 -38.16 -3.08 3.46
N ARG A 53 -39.17 -2.93 4.33
CA ARG A 53 -39.19 -3.57 5.65
C ARG A 53 -39.02 -5.08 5.53
N GLU A 54 -39.75 -5.76 4.65
CA GLU A 54 -39.61 -7.21 4.48
C GLU A 54 -38.22 -7.63 3.97
N ARG A 55 -37.63 -6.86 3.06
CA ARG A 55 -36.34 -7.20 2.42
C ARG A 55 -35.12 -6.88 3.28
N LEU A 56 -35.20 -5.81 4.06
CA LEU A 56 -34.09 -5.26 4.83
C LEU A 56 -34.16 -5.58 6.32
N SER A 57 -35.32 -6.00 6.85
CA SER A 57 -35.47 -6.33 8.26
C SER A 57 -34.56 -7.50 8.66
N VAL A 58 -34.01 -7.37 9.85
CA VAL A 58 -33.19 -8.39 10.53
C VAL A 58 -33.92 -9.02 11.72
N LYS A 59 -35.23 -8.82 11.82
CA LYS A 59 -36.08 -9.43 12.86
C LYS A 59 -35.96 -10.97 12.80
N PRO A 60 -35.91 -11.66 13.96
CA PRO A 60 -36.24 -11.15 15.29
C PRO A 60 -35.12 -10.39 16.02
N ALA A 61 -33.92 -10.25 15.43
CA ALA A 61 -32.86 -9.48 16.06
C ALA A 61 -33.14 -7.98 15.94
N THR A 62 -32.95 -7.24 17.04
CA THR A 62 -33.03 -5.78 17.09
C THR A 62 -31.63 -5.19 17.29
N LEU A 63 -31.43 -3.92 16.90
CA LEU A 63 -30.15 -3.23 17.09
C LEU A 63 -29.65 -3.29 18.55
N PRO A 64 -30.49 -3.05 19.59
CA PRO A 64 -30.10 -3.26 20.98
C PRO A 64 -29.66 -4.69 21.28
N SER A 65 -30.39 -5.71 20.81
CA SER A 65 -30.02 -7.11 21.08
C SER A 65 -28.68 -7.51 20.45
N ILE A 66 -28.40 -6.99 19.25
CA ILE A 66 -27.13 -7.22 18.56
C ILE A 66 -26.01 -6.52 19.31
N PHE A 67 -26.24 -5.28 19.73
CA PHE A 67 -25.28 -4.51 20.51
C PHE A 67 -25.01 -5.17 21.88
N ASP A 68 -26.04 -5.67 22.56
CA ASP A 68 -25.90 -6.41 23.81
C ASP A 68 -25.09 -7.70 23.64
N VAL A 69 -25.31 -8.44 22.55
CA VAL A 69 -24.49 -9.62 22.22
C VAL A 69 -23.04 -9.20 21.96
N PHE A 70 -22.80 -8.10 21.25
CA PHE A 70 -21.47 -7.56 21.05
C PHE A 70 -20.81 -7.17 22.38
N ILE A 71 -21.49 -6.41 23.24
CA ILE A 71 -20.98 -6.00 24.55
C ILE A 71 -20.73 -7.23 25.43
N LYS A 72 -21.67 -8.18 25.52
CA LYS A 72 -21.48 -9.43 26.28
C LYS A 72 -20.34 -10.28 25.72
N THR A 73 -20.17 -10.33 24.41
CA THR A 73 -19.09 -11.11 23.78
C THR A 73 -17.74 -10.42 24.03
N ARG A 74 -17.66 -9.11 23.88
CA ARG A 74 -16.48 -8.30 24.22
C ARG A 74 -16.14 -8.43 25.70
N ASP A 75 -17.14 -8.29 26.57
CA ASP A 75 -16.97 -8.41 28.01
C ASP A 75 -16.67 -9.85 28.39
N LYS A 76 -17.18 -10.86 27.68
CA LYS A 76 -16.78 -12.28 27.84
C LYS A 76 -15.38 -12.54 27.31
N LEU A 77 -14.90 -11.87 26.29
CA LEU A 77 -13.51 -11.95 25.85
C LEU A 77 -12.59 -11.27 26.89
N ASN A 78 -13.01 -10.12 27.42
CA ASN A 78 -12.31 -9.40 28.49
C ASN A 78 -12.39 -10.13 29.84
N THR A 79 -13.48 -10.83 30.13
CA THR A 79 -13.66 -11.61 31.37
C THR A 79 -13.23 -13.06 31.21
N SER A 80 -13.15 -13.65 30.02
CA SER A 80 -12.44 -14.90 29.79
C SER A 80 -10.94 -14.71 29.91
N ALA A 81 -10.45 -13.48 29.73
CA ALA A 81 -9.13 -13.07 30.21
C ALA A 81 -9.05 -12.93 31.75
N ALA A 82 -10.18 -12.82 32.45
CA ALA A 82 -10.27 -12.65 33.92
C ALA A 82 -10.82 -13.88 34.70
N ALA A 83 -11.40 -14.88 34.05
CA ALA A 83 -12.18 -15.96 34.67
C ALA A 83 -11.63 -17.38 34.39
N SER A 84 -10.43 -17.50 33.82
CA SER A 84 -9.62 -18.72 34.01
C SER A 84 -8.91 -18.62 35.37
N GLY A 85 -9.70 -18.70 36.44
CA GLY A 85 -9.22 -18.75 37.81
C GLY A 85 -8.65 -20.13 38.16
N SER A 86 -7.37 -20.34 37.84
CA SER A 86 -6.47 -21.09 38.70
C SER A 86 -5.56 -20.07 39.39
N GLU A 87 -5.95 -19.63 40.59
CA GLU A 87 -5.20 -18.76 41.52
C GLU A 87 -4.85 -17.34 40.97
N PRO A 88 -5.10 -16.25 41.71
CA PRO A 88 -4.80 -14.90 41.23
C PRO A 88 -3.29 -14.66 41.26
N ALA A 89 -2.60 -15.01 40.17
CA ALA A 89 -1.33 -14.40 39.87
C ALA A 89 -1.60 -12.90 39.67
N LYS A 90 -0.83 -12.05 40.38
CA LYS A 90 -0.59 -10.62 40.07
C LYS A 90 -0.76 -10.35 38.56
N PRO A 91 -1.17 -9.14 38.12
CA PRO A 91 -0.97 -8.76 36.72
C PRO A 91 0.50 -9.08 36.42
N LYS A 92 0.75 -10.12 35.64
CA LYS A 92 2.11 -10.47 35.23
C LYS A 92 2.47 -9.32 34.33
N GLY A 93 3.09 -8.28 34.90
CA GLY A 93 3.76 -7.27 34.12
C GLY A 93 4.61 -8.04 33.12
N LEU A 94 4.43 -7.73 31.83
CA LEU A 94 5.03 -8.41 30.69
C LEU A 94 6.38 -9.04 31.09
N THR A 95 6.39 -10.35 31.30
CA THR A 95 7.59 -10.97 31.87
C THR A 95 8.69 -10.99 30.82
N ALA A 96 9.95 -11.08 31.24
CA ALA A 96 11.06 -11.24 30.30
C ALA A 96 10.88 -12.50 29.43
N GLU A 97 10.24 -13.54 29.99
CA GLU A 97 9.88 -14.77 29.30
C GLU A 97 8.80 -14.51 28.23
N ASP A 98 7.71 -13.81 28.57
CA ASP A 98 6.65 -13.45 27.62
C ASP A 98 7.20 -12.58 26.48
N LYS A 99 8.07 -11.62 26.80
CA LYS A 99 8.75 -10.79 25.80
C LYS A 99 9.62 -11.63 24.88
N THR A 100 10.38 -12.59 25.43
CA THR A 100 11.24 -13.48 24.64
C THR A 100 10.40 -14.41 23.76
N ALA A 101 9.30 -14.95 24.28
CA ALA A 101 8.36 -15.79 23.54
C ALA A 101 7.66 -14.99 22.42
N ALA A 102 7.23 -13.76 22.69
CA ALA A 102 6.65 -12.87 21.69
C ALA A 102 7.65 -12.54 20.56
N GLU A 103 8.92 -12.31 20.91
CA GLU A 103 9.99 -12.10 19.92
C GLU A 103 10.26 -13.34 19.07
N ALA A 104 10.22 -14.54 19.65
CA ALA A 104 10.33 -15.80 18.92
C ALA A 104 9.15 -16.01 17.96
N LEU A 105 7.92 -15.69 18.40
CA LEU A 105 6.72 -15.74 17.57
C LEU A 105 6.77 -14.71 16.42
N LYS A 106 7.28 -13.50 16.67
CA LYS A 106 7.55 -12.53 15.61
C LYS A 106 8.55 -13.09 14.60
N ALA A 107 9.65 -13.70 15.06
CA ALA A 107 10.65 -14.29 14.17
C ALA A 107 10.05 -15.41 13.30
N LYS A 108 9.21 -16.26 13.90
CA LYS A 108 8.43 -17.27 13.17
C LYS A 108 7.50 -16.63 12.13
N GLY A 109 6.76 -15.59 12.51
CA GLY A 109 5.90 -14.85 11.59
C GLY A 109 6.67 -14.24 10.42
N ASN A 110 7.86 -13.68 10.68
CA ASN A 110 8.74 -13.15 9.65
C ASN A 110 9.22 -14.25 8.68
N ALA A 111 9.57 -15.43 9.19
CA ALA A 111 9.96 -16.56 8.34
C ALA A 111 8.79 -17.04 7.44
N ALA A 112 7.57 -17.07 7.99
CA ALA A 112 6.36 -17.37 7.24
C ALA A 112 6.08 -16.28 6.17
N MET A 113 6.27 -14.99 6.49
CA MET A 113 6.19 -13.89 5.53
C MET A 113 7.18 -14.06 4.36
N SER A 114 8.44 -14.39 4.65
CA SER A 114 9.45 -14.65 3.62
C SER A 114 9.10 -15.84 2.74
N SER A 115 8.38 -16.83 3.29
CA SER A 115 7.87 -17.99 2.57
C SER A 115 6.53 -17.74 1.87
N LYS A 116 6.02 -16.50 1.90
CA LYS A 116 4.69 -16.10 1.41
C LYS A 116 3.52 -16.89 2.03
N ASN A 117 3.75 -17.52 3.19
CA ASN A 117 2.70 -18.18 3.96
C ASN A 117 2.04 -17.15 4.89
N TYR A 118 1.17 -16.32 4.33
CA TYR A 118 0.60 -15.17 5.03
C TYR A 118 -0.31 -15.57 6.18
N ASP A 119 -1.04 -16.68 6.08
CA ASP A 119 -1.91 -17.17 7.17
C ASP A 119 -1.10 -17.59 8.40
N GLU A 120 0.00 -18.31 8.21
CA GLU A 120 0.89 -18.67 9.31
C GLU A 120 1.61 -17.45 9.90
N ALA A 121 1.95 -16.46 9.07
CA ALA A 121 2.49 -15.19 9.53
C ALA A 121 1.50 -14.45 10.43
N ILE A 122 0.25 -14.29 9.98
CA ILE A 122 -0.84 -13.65 10.74
C ILE A 122 -1.05 -14.38 12.07
N ALA A 123 -1.12 -15.71 12.04
CA ALA A 123 -1.31 -16.50 13.26
C ALA A 123 -0.14 -16.32 14.25
N SER A 124 1.09 -16.27 13.75
CA SER A 124 2.28 -16.09 14.60
C SER A 124 2.35 -14.68 15.20
N TYR A 125 2.06 -13.64 14.43
CA TYR A 125 2.00 -12.26 14.95
C TYR A 125 0.85 -12.07 15.92
N THR A 126 -0.30 -12.70 15.69
CA THR A 126 -1.43 -12.67 16.64
C THR A 126 -1.02 -13.23 17.99
N LYS A 127 -0.37 -14.39 18.03
CA LYS A 127 0.16 -14.94 19.29
C LYS A 127 1.22 -14.04 19.93
N ALA A 128 2.04 -13.34 19.14
CA ALA A 128 3.01 -12.38 19.67
C ALA A 128 2.32 -11.16 20.32
N ILE A 129 1.22 -10.68 19.72
CA ILE A 129 0.37 -9.61 20.24
C ILE A 129 -0.31 -10.05 21.54
N ASP A 130 -0.84 -11.28 21.60
CA ASP A 130 -1.49 -11.82 22.80
C ASP A 130 -0.54 -11.84 24.01
N LEU A 131 0.75 -12.12 23.78
CA LEU A 131 1.77 -12.09 24.83
C LEU A 131 2.25 -10.68 25.17
N ASN A 132 2.32 -9.79 24.18
CA ASN A 132 2.83 -8.44 24.34
C ASN A 132 2.04 -7.44 23.45
N PRO A 133 0.91 -6.92 23.96
CA PRO A 133 0.01 -6.08 23.18
C PRO A 133 0.50 -4.63 23.05
N THR A 134 1.62 -4.27 23.67
CA THR A 134 2.17 -2.90 23.68
C THR A 134 3.35 -2.74 22.73
N ASN A 135 3.55 -3.66 21.78
CA ASN A 135 4.61 -3.57 20.80
C ASN A 135 4.05 -3.29 19.39
N ALA A 136 4.21 -2.06 18.93
CA ALA A 136 3.74 -1.60 17.62
C ALA A 136 4.30 -2.41 16.43
N VAL A 137 5.47 -3.04 16.60
CA VAL A 137 6.10 -3.86 15.55
C VAL A 137 5.24 -5.07 15.19
N TYR A 138 4.58 -5.71 16.17
CA TYR A 138 3.80 -6.91 15.89
C TYR A 138 2.55 -6.58 15.08
N TYR A 139 1.84 -5.51 15.44
CA TYR A 139 0.70 -5.01 14.66
C TYR A 139 1.14 -4.57 13.26
N SER A 140 2.22 -3.80 13.13
CA SER A 140 2.73 -3.37 11.81
C SER A 140 3.15 -4.55 10.90
N ASN A 141 3.71 -5.60 11.49
CA ASN A 141 4.06 -6.82 10.76
C ASN A 141 2.81 -7.61 10.34
N ARG A 142 1.79 -7.69 11.21
CA ARG A 142 0.52 -8.35 10.89
C ARG A 142 -0.26 -7.56 9.82
N ALA A 143 -0.24 -6.23 9.87
CA ALA A 143 -0.75 -5.37 8.80
C ALA A 143 -0.07 -5.66 7.45
N ALA A 144 1.25 -5.86 7.45
CA ALA A 144 1.98 -6.24 6.24
C ALA A 144 1.53 -7.60 5.69
N ALA A 145 1.29 -8.57 6.58
CA ALA A 145 0.81 -9.89 6.21
C ALA A 145 -0.61 -9.85 5.64
N HIS A 146 -1.52 -9.12 6.29
CA HIS A 146 -2.88 -8.86 5.80
C HIS A 146 -2.86 -8.18 4.42
N SER A 147 -2.07 -7.12 4.24
CA SER A 147 -1.91 -6.47 2.93
C SER A 147 -1.38 -7.43 1.87
N SER A 148 -0.40 -8.28 2.20
CA SER A 148 0.17 -9.24 1.25
C SER A 148 -0.81 -10.35 0.86
N LYS A 149 -1.80 -10.63 1.72
CA LYS A 149 -2.91 -11.56 1.46
C LYS A 149 -4.05 -10.91 0.66
N GLY A 150 -4.06 -9.58 0.51
CA GLY A 150 -5.17 -8.82 -0.09
C GLY A 150 -6.27 -8.40 0.90
N SER A 151 -6.08 -8.70 2.19
CA SER A 151 -6.95 -8.31 3.30
C SER A 151 -6.62 -6.87 3.75
N HIS A 152 -6.95 -5.88 2.92
CA HIS A 152 -6.51 -4.50 3.15
C HIS A 152 -7.26 -3.80 4.28
N ASP A 153 -8.54 -4.12 4.51
CA ASP A 153 -9.31 -3.59 5.63
C ASP A 153 -8.71 -4.00 6.99
N GLU A 154 -8.32 -5.27 7.14
CA GLU A 154 -7.63 -5.74 8.34
C GLU A 154 -6.24 -5.11 8.50
N ALA A 155 -5.57 -4.81 7.39
CA ALA A 155 -4.29 -4.12 7.41
C ALA A 155 -4.40 -2.67 7.90
N VAL A 156 -5.50 -1.97 7.57
CA VAL A 156 -5.81 -0.63 8.11
C VAL A 156 -5.93 -0.72 9.63
N LEU A 157 -6.76 -1.62 10.15
CA LEU A 157 -6.99 -1.77 11.59
C LEU A 157 -5.69 -2.02 12.38
N ASP A 158 -4.85 -2.93 11.88
CA ASP A 158 -3.56 -3.21 12.52
C ASP A 158 -2.57 -2.05 12.41
N ALA A 159 -2.56 -1.32 11.28
CA ALA A 159 -1.69 -0.17 11.12
C ALA A 159 -2.10 0.99 12.04
N GLU A 160 -3.40 1.25 12.19
CA GLU A 160 -3.94 2.21 13.15
C GLU A 160 -3.60 1.81 14.59
N LYS A 161 -3.74 0.52 14.93
CA LYS A 161 -3.37 0.03 16.26
C LYS A 161 -1.87 0.18 16.53
N ALA A 162 -1.02 -0.05 15.53
CA ALA A 162 0.42 0.19 15.65
C ALA A 162 0.74 1.67 15.93
N ILE A 163 0.03 2.61 15.29
CA ILE A 163 0.16 4.05 15.54
C ILE A 163 -0.34 4.43 16.93
N GLU A 164 -1.45 3.84 17.40
CA GLU A 164 -1.96 4.06 18.76
C GLU A 164 -0.95 3.62 19.83
N VAL A 165 -0.28 2.48 19.59
CA VAL A 165 0.73 1.93 20.51
C VAL A 165 2.03 2.74 20.49
N ASP A 166 2.49 3.15 19.30
CA ASP A 166 3.67 4.01 19.14
C ASP A 166 3.42 5.04 18.02
N PRO A 167 3.02 6.28 18.38
CA PRO A 167 2.76 7.35 17.41
C PRO A 167 3.99 7.79 16.62
N THR A 168 5.21 7.44 17.06
CA THR A 168 6.46 7.78 16.38
C THR A 168 6.92 6.68 15.41
N PHE A 169 6.21 5.55 15.36
CA PHE A 169 6.61 4.42 14.55
C PHE A 169 6.27 4.62 13.07
N VAL A 170 7.18 5.27 12.35
CA VAL A 170 7.09 5.64 10.92
C VAL A 170 6.59 4.49 10.02
N LYS A 171 7.01 3.25 10.28
CA LYS A 171 6.58 2.08 9.50
C LYS A 171 5.07 1.85 9.56
N ALA A 172 4.40 2.17 10.67
CA ALA A 172 2.96 2.01 10.78
C ALA A 172 2.20 2.97 9.86
N TYR A 173 2.64 4.22 9.73
CA TYR A 173 2.09 5.17 8.76
C TYR A 173 2.28 4.71 7.32
N HIS A 174 3.45 4.13 7.00
CA HIS A 174 3.65 3.51 5.70
C HIS A 174 2.67 2.34 5.46
N ARG A 175 2.41 1.48 6.47
CA ARG A 175 1.44 0.38 6.34
C ARG A 175 0.02 0.92 6.12
N LEU A 176 -0.37 1.94 6.88
CA LEU A 176 -1.69 2.56 6.78
C LEU A 176 -1.90 3.18 5.39
N GLY A 177 -0.94 4.00 4.94
CA GLY A 177 -1.03 4.64 3.63
C GLY A 177 -1.07 3.63 2.48
N HIS A 178 -0.26 2.57 2.57
CA HIS A 178 -0.29 1.49 1.58
C HIS A 178 -1.62 0.73 1.57
N ALA A 179 -2.19 0.41 2.74
CA ALA A 179 -3.46 -0.29 2.83
C ALA A 179 -4.61 0.53 2.23
N HIS A 180 -4.72 1.83 2.55
CA HIS A 180 -5.69 2.74 1.92
C HIS A 180 -5.47 2.88 0.42
N TYR A 181 -4.22 2.96 -0.04
CA TYR A 181 -3.92 3.02 -1.47
C TYR A 181 -4.42 1.78 -2.21
N CYS A 182 -4.25 0.58 -1.64
CA CYS A 182 -4.79 -0.66 -2.20
C CYS A 182 -6.32 -0.74 -2.18
N LEU A 183 -6.97 -0.03 -1.25
CA LEU A 183 -8.43 0.12 -1.20
C LEU A 183 -8.96 1.20 -2.17
N ASN A 184 -8.08 1.84 -2.94
CA ASN A 184 -8.35 3.02 -3.77
C ASN A 184 -8.84 4.25 -2.97
N ASP A 185 -8.62 4.27 -1.65
CA ASP A 185 -8.86 5.45 -0.84
C ASP A 185 -7.59 6.33 -0.85
N TYR A 186 -7.38 7.02 -1.98
CA TYR A 186 -6.15 7.78 -2.22
C TYR A 186 -6.03 8.99 -1.29
N THR A 187 -7.15 9.59 -0.88
CA THR A 187 -7.20 10.71 0.07
C THR A 187 -6.71 10.29 1.46
N SER A 188 -7.22 9.19 1.99
CA SER A 188 -6.74 8.65 3.28
C SER A 188 -5.30 8.16 3.18
N ALA A 189 -4.90 7.57 2.05
CA ALA A 189 -3.53 7.16 1.80
C ALA A 189 -2.54 8.35 1.88
N ALA A 190 -2.83 9.44 1.17
CA ALA A 190 -2.04 10.66 1.19
C ALA A 190 -1.96 11.27 2.60
N SER A 191 -3.08 11.29 3.34
CA SER A 191 -3.13 11.73 4.73
C SER A 191 -2.21 10.91 5.63
N ALA A 192 -2.25 9.58 5.54
CA ALA A 192 -1.40 8.70 6.32
C ALA A 192 0.10 8.88 5.99
N PHE A 193 0.46 9.04 4.71
CA PHE A 193 1.84 9.30 4.32
C PHE A 193 2.35 10.67 4.81
N ARG A 194 1.52 11.73 4.75
CA ARG A 194 1.84 13.05 5.32
C ARG A 194 2.12 12.97 6.82
N ARG A 195 1.25 12.30 7.58
CA ARG A 195 1.45 12.06 9.02
C ARG A 195 2.74 11.28 9.31
N GLY A 196 3.10 10.32 8.46
CA GLY A 196 4.38 9.63 8.58
C GLY A 196 5.59 10.55 8.32
N LEU A 197 5.48 11.48 7.36
CA LEU A 197 6.52 12.46 7.05
C LEU A 197 6.67 13.53 8.13
N GLU A 198 5.64 13.78 8.94
CA GLU A 198 5.78 14.61 10.15
C GLU A 198 6.73 13.95 11.17
N GLN A 199 6.78 12.61 11.22
CA GLN A 199 7.67 11.84 12.09
C GLN A 199 9.08 11.68 11.50
N ASP A 200 9.17 11.43 10.20
CA ASP A 200 10.44 11.33 9.45
C ASP A 200 10.35 12.07 8.11
N PRO A 201 10.71 13.36 8.07
CA PRO A 201 10.61 14.18 6.86
C PRO A 201 11.50 13.74 5.70
N ASN A 202 12.49 12.86 5.94
CA ASN A 202 13.44 12.41 4.94
C ASN A 202 13.14 11.00 4.41
N ASN A 203 12.03 10.41 4.82
CA ASN A 203 11.66 9.07 4.42
C ASN A 203 11.28 8.99 2.92
N ALA A 204 12.16 8.42 2.10
CA ALA A 204 11.95 8.32 0.66
C ALA A 204 10.69 7.52 0.30
N SER A 205 10.43 6.41 0.99
CA SER A 205 9.26 5.56 0.72
C SER A 205 7.94 6.29 1.00
N LEU A 206 7.86 7.07 2.08
CA LEU A 206 6.69 7.88 2.37
C LEU A 206 6.51 9.02 1.36
N LYS A 207 7.59 9.67 0.90
CA LYS A 207 7.52 10.70 -0.15
C LYS A 207 6.98 10.12 -1.46
N SER A 208 7.51 8.98 -1.90
CA SER A 208 7.01 8.29 -3.10
C SER A 208 5.57 7.82 -2.92
N GLY A 209 5.21 7.28 -1.76
CA GLY A 209 3.84 6.88 -1.44
C GLY A 209 2.86 8.06 -1.49
N LEU A 210 3.24 9.21 -0.91
CA LEU A 210 2.47 10.44 -0.94
C LEU A 210 2.26 10.94 -2.37
N GLN A 211 3.34 11.06 -3.14
CA GLN A 211 3.28 11.51 -4.53
C GLN A 211 2.35 10.62 -5.37
N ASN A 212 2.45 9.30 -5.20
CA ASN A 212 1.60 8.35 -5.92
C ASN A 212 0.14 8.46 -5.49
N ALA A 213 -0.14 8.63 -4.19
CA ALA A 213 -1.50 8.79 -3.69
C ALA A 213 -2.13 10.10 -4.18
N GLU A 214 -1.39 11.21 -4.14
CA GLU A 214 -1.87 12.52 -4.62
C GLU A 214 -2.14 12.51 -6.13
N ALA A 215 -1.24 11.91 -6.94
CA ALA A 215 -1.48 11.77 -8.38
C ALA A 215 -2.78 11.01 -8.67
N ARG A 216 -3.02 9.90 -7.97
CA ARG A 216 -4.24 9.09 -8.13
C ARG A 216 -5.50 9.81 -7.65
N ALA A 217 -5.41 10.56 -6.55
CA ALA A 217 -6.53 11.38 -6.07
C ALA A 217 -6.92 12.47 -7.08
N THR A 218 -5.94 13.14 -7.71
CA THR A 218 -6.22 14.15 -8.75
C THR A 218 -6.76 13.54 -10.05
N GLU A 219 -6.36 12.32 -10.40
CA GLU A 219 -6.94 11.56 -11.51
C GLU A 219 -8.41 11.21 -11.23
N GLU A 220 -8.75 10.85 -9.98
CA GLU A 220 -10.13 10.55 -9.59
C GLU A 220 -11.03 11.80 -9.70
N GLU A 221 -10.57 12.94 -9.17
CA GLU A 221 -11.29 14.22 -9.25
C GLU A 221 -11.48 14.72 -10.69
N THR A 222 -10.52 14.48 -11.58
CA THR A 222 -10.62 14.85 -13.00
C THR A 222 -11.43 13.86 -13.83
N SER A 223 -11.70 12.66 -13.29
CA SER A 223 -12.48 11.61 -13.95
C SER A 223 -13.96 11.59 -13.54
N GLU A 224 -14.39 12.41 -12.56
CA GLU A 224 -15.82 12.63 -12.31
C GLU A 224 -16.49 13.34 -13.50
N PRO A 225 -17.68 12.89 -13.93
CA PRO A 225 -18.20 13.23 -15.24
C PRO A 225 -18.71 14.67 -15.30
N ALA A 226 -18.23 15.40 -16.31
CA ALA A 226 -18.97 16.51 -16.88
C ALA A 226 -20.33 16.00 -17.39
N ASN A 227 -21.33 15.94 -16.52
CA ASN A 227 -22.69 15.58 -16.86
C ASN A 227 -23.63 16.72 -16.50
N ASP A 228 -23.49 17.82 -17.24
CA ASP A 228 -24.61 18.72 -17.51
C ASP A 228 -24.33 19.52 -18.79
N ALA A 229 -24.72 18.97 -19.95
CA ALA A 229 -25.41 19.69 -21.03
C ALA A 229 -25.52 18.86 -22.32
N ARG A 230 -26.71 18.27 -22.49
CA ARG A 230 -27.50 18.26 -23.74
C ARG A 230 -26.92 17.63 -25.02
N SER A 231 -27.48 16.45 -25.33
CA SER A 231 -27.99 16.02 -26.64
C SER A 231 -27.09 16.16 -27.88
N ALA A 232 -26.49 15.05 -28.30
CA ALA A 232 -26.71 14.44 -29.62
C ALA A 232 -25.86 13.17 -29.77
N SER A 233 -26.54 12.04 -30.01
CA SER A 233 -25.96 10.85 -30.67
C SER A 233 -25.86 11.09 -32.19
N PRO A 234 -25.14 10.28 -33.01
CA PRO A 234 -24.74 8.89 -32.74
C PRO A 234 -23.32 8.45 -33.18
N ALA A 235 -23.00 7.22 -32.76
CA ALA A 235 -22.27 6.15 -33.46
C ALA A 235 -20.92 5.69 -32.83
N ALA A 236 -20.93 4.42 -32.41
CA ALA A 236 -19.78 3.62 -31.97
C ALA A 236 -18.98 3.06 -33.19
N PRO A 237 -17.80 2.41 -33.00
CA PRO A 237 -17.77 1.04 -32.48
C PRO A 237 -16.66 0.74 -31.44
N ALA A 238 -16.81 -0.47 -30.88
CA ALA A 238 -16.13 -1.11 -29.75
C ALA A 238 -14.65 -1.49 -29.91
N ALA A 239 -13.98 -1.66 -28.75
CA ALA A 239 -12.98 -2.68 -28.34
C ALA A 239 -12.03 -2.04 -27.31
N GLY A 240 -11.86 -2.51 -26.08
CA GLY A 240 -11.37 -3.83 -25.66
C GLY A 240 -10.76 -3.68 -24.25
N ALA A 241 -10.81 -4.75 -23.47
CA ALA A 241 -10.62 -4.79 -22.03
C ALA A 241 -9.17 -4.70 -21.53
N GLY A 242 -9.01 -4.31 -20.26
CA GLY A 242 -8.09 -5.00 -19.34
C GLY A 242 -6.83 -4.25 -18.92
N GLY A 243 -6.93 -3.47 -17.84
CA GLY A 243 -5.77 -2.93 -17.12
C GLY A 243 -5.04 -4.02 -16.31
N MET A 244 -3.76 -4.21 -16.60
CA MET A 244 -2.85 -5.02 -15.78
C MET A 244 -1.40 -4.54 -15.95
N GLY A 245 -1.13 -3.25 -15.72
CA GLY A 245 0.22 -2.65 -15.81
C GLY A 245 0.86 -2.31 -14.47
N GLY A 246 0.08 -1.83 -13.49
CA GLY A 246 0.62 -1.21 -12.27
C GLY A 246 1.25 -2.15 -11.24
N MET A 247 0.89 -3.45 -11.24
CA MET A 247 1.38 -4.38 -10.23
C MET A 247 2.81 -4.88 -10.50
N ALA A 248 3.22 -4.93 -11.77
CA ALA A 248 4.54 -5.42 -12.15
C ALA A 248 5.65 -4.41 -11.82
N ASP A 249 5.39 -3.12 -12.00
CA ASP A 249 6.35 -2.06 -11.67
C ASP A 249 6.49 -1.85 -10.14
N MET A 250 5.40 -2.05 -9.39
CA MET A 250 5.43 -1.94 -7.93
C MET A 250 6.23 -3.08 -7.27
N LEU A 251 6.12 -4.32 -7.80
CA LEU A 251 6.84 -5.47 -7.28
C LEU A 251 8.35 -5.39 -7.53
N ARG A 252 8.75 -4.73 -8.63
CA ARG A 252 10.16 -4.49 -8.99
C ARG A 252 10.82 -3.48 -8.04
N ASN A 253 10.07 -2.47 -7.58
CA ASN A 253 10.57 -1.46 -6.65
C ASN A 253 10.63 -1.95 -5.18
N MET A 254 10.11 -3.17 -4.90
CA MET A 254 10.12 -3.82 -3.59
C MET A 254 11.33 -4.73 -3.33
N GLY A 255 12.32 -4.78 -4.24
CA GLY A 255 13.56 -5.57 -4.03
C GLY A 255 13.35 -7.09 -3.99
N MET A 256 12.26 -7.60 -4.57
CA MET A 256 11.84 -9.02 -4.54
C MET A 256 11.80 -9.64 -5.95
N GLY A 257 12.79 -9.34 -6.80
CA GLY A 257 12.91 -9.87 -8.16
C GLY A 257 14.25 -10.55 -8.42
N GLY A 258 14.40 -11.80 -8.00
CA GLY A 258 15.45 -12.71 -8.46
C GLY A 258 15.16 -13.13 -9.91
N GLY A 259 16.18 -13.06 -10.77
CA GLY A 259 16.02 -12.99 -12.23
C GLY A 259 15.57 -14.25 -12.97
N ALA A 260 15.17 -14.04 -14.22
CA ALA A 260 15.38 -14.95 -15.35
C ALA A 260 15.08 -14.21 -16.68
N GLY A 261 16.11 -14.14 -17.53
CA GLY A 261 16.12 -14.18 -19.00
C GLY A 261 14.97 -13.57 -19.82
N GLY A 262 15.33 -12.63 -20.69
CA GLY A 262 14.53 -12.23 -21.84
C GLY A 262 15.14 -11.04 -22.57
N GLY A 263 16.05 -11.32 -23.51
CA GLY A 263 16.67 -10.29 -24.35
C GLY A 263 15.64 -9.62 -25.26
N GLY A 264 15.50 -8.32 -25.10
CA GLY A 264 14.88 -7.41 -26.07
C GLY A 264 15.70 -6.13 -26.05
N MET A 265 16.26 -5.75 -27.19
CA MET A 265 17.07 -4.53 -27.32
C MET A 265 16.32 -3.31 -26.76
N PRO A 266 16.98 -2.41 -26.01
CA PRO A 266 16.39 -1.14 -25.62
C PRO A 266 16.13 -0.30 -26.87
N ASP A 267 14.93 0.28 -26.94
CA ASP A 267 14.45 1.10 -28.04
C ASP A 267 15.41 2.27 -28.33
N LEU A 268 16.00 2.28 -29.54
CA LEU A 268 17.01 3.24 -29.98
C LEU A 268 16.49 4.70 -29.94
N ALA A 269 15.16 4.88 -30.01
CA ALA A 269 14.53 6.19 -29.88
C ALA A 269 14.63 6.77 -28.47
N SER A 270 14.63 5.93 -27.44
CA SER A 270 14.72 6.35 -26.02
C SER A 270 16.15 6.69 -25.57
N ILE A 271 17.15 6.17 -26.29
CA ILE A 271 18.57 6.47 -26.07
C ILE A 271 18.91 7.87 -26.61
N MET A 272 18.31 8.27 -27.74
CA MET A 272 18.59 9.56 -28.39
C MET A 272 17.83 10.74 -27.74
N SER A 273 16.74 10.47 -27.02
CA SER A 273 15.99 11.47 -26.26
C SER A 273 16.53 11.74 -24.85
N ASN A 274 17.62 11.08 -24.44
CA ASN A 274 18.19 11.26 -23.11
C ASN A 274 19.03 12.56 -23.04
N PRO A 275 18.59 13.59 -22.28
CA PRO A 275 19.28 14.88 -22.23
C PRO A 275 20.71 14.78 -21.67
N ALA A 276 20.95 13.81 -20.80
CA ALA A 276 22.27 13.54 -20.22
C ALA A 276 23.26 12.95 -21.23
N MET A 277 22.77 12.21 -22.23
CA MET A 277 23.62 11.65 -23.29
C MET A 277 23.90 12.69 -24.38
N MET A 278 22.92 13.56 -24.67
CA MET A 278 23.10 14.67 -25.60
C MET A 278 24.11 15.69 -25.05
N SER A 279 24.04 16.02 -23.75
CA SER A 279 25.03 16.90 -23.11
C SER A 279 26.43 16.28 -23.08
N MET A 280 26.54 14.97 -22.83
CA MET A 280 27.81 14.24 -22.88
C MET A 280 28.40 14.18 -24.30
N ALA A 281 27.58 13.94 -25.33
CA ALA A 281 28.00 13.95 -26.73
C ALA A 281 28.46 15.35 -27.16
N GLN A 282 27.75 16.39 -26.72
CA GLN A 282 28.08 17.78 -27.01
C GLN A 282 29.37 18.22 -26.29
N GLN A 283 29.63 17.68 -25.09
CA GLN A 283 30.87 17.90 -24.36
C GLN A 283 32.07 17.13 -24.97
N MET A 284 31.83 15.95 -25.57
CA MET A 284 32.84 15.23 -26.36
C MET A 284 33.20 15.95 -27.66
N MET A 285 32.21 16.51 -28.35
CA MET A 285 32.39 17.33 -29.55
C MET A 285 33.14 18.63 -29.22
N ALA A 286 32.79 19.30 -28.12
CA ALA A 286 33.42 20.54 -27.68
C ALA A 286 34.89 20.37 -27.25
N ASN A 287 35.27 19.20 -26.71
CA ASN A 287 36.63 18.92 -26.25
C ASN A 287 37.54 18.27 -27.31
N GLY A 288 37.09 18.18 -28.57
CA GLY A 288 37.86 17.52 -29.65
C GLY A 288 38.11 16.03 -29.41
N GLY A 289 37.33 15.41 -28.52
CA GLY A 289 37.47 13.99 -28.17
C GLY A 289 37.10 13.08 -29.34
N LEU A 290 36.11 13.48 -30.14
CA LEU A 290 35.71 12.76 -31.35
C LEU A 290 36.80 12.81 -32.43
N GLU A 291 37.45 13.95 -32.61
CA GLU A 291 38.57 14.13 -33.54
C GLU A 291 39.79 13.27 -33.16
N ARG A 292 40.08 13.13 -31.85
CA ARG A 292 41.13 12.24 -31.33
C ARG A 292 40.79 10.76 -31.47
N LEU A 293 39.51 10.42 -31.44
CA LEU A 293 39.04 9.06 -31.67
C LEU A 293 39.14 8.69 -33.16
N MET A 294 38.78 9.63 -34.05
CA MET A 294 38.84 9.43 -35.51
C MET A 294 40.27 9.49 -36.08
N SER A 295 41.16 10.24 -35.45
CA SER A 295 42.60 10.27 -35.80
C SER A 295 43.39 9.10 -35.20
N ASN A 296 42.76 8.24 -34.39
CA ASN A 296 43.41 7.06 -33.84
C ASN A 296 43.41 5.93 -34.89
N PRO A 297 44.58 5.50 -35.39
CA PRO A 297 44.69 4.50 -36.46
C PRO A 297 44.07 3.14 -36.08
N ASN A 298 43.97 2.82 -34.79
CA ASN A 298 43.35 1.59 -34.32
C ASN A 298 41.82 1.64 -34.41
N VAL A 299 41.22 2.82 -34.22
CA VAL A 299 39.78 3.05 -34.40
C VAL A 299 39.43 3.02 -35.89
N ALA A 300 40.29 3.56 -36.76
CA ALA A 300 40.11 3.48 -38.21
C ALA A 300 40.13 2.03 -38.74
N ASN A 301 41.02 1.19 -38.19
CA ASN A 301 41.06 -0.25 -38.53
C ASN A 301 39.82 -0.99 -38.02
N MET A 302 39.37 -0.69 -36.80
CA MET A 302 38.15 -1.26 -36.22
C MET A 302 36.89 -0.84 -37.00
N MET A 303 36.80 0.42 -37.43
CA MET A 303 35.69 0.95 -38.23
C MET A 303 35.62 0.25 -39.60
N ASN A 304 36.76 0.02 -40.25
CA ASN A 304 36.83 -0.75 -41.51
C ASN A 304 36.41 -2.22 -41.34
N GLN A 305 36.70 -2.81 -40.19
CA GLN A 305 36.36 -4.21 -39.88
C GLN A 305 34.86 -4.37 -39.58
N VAL A 306 34.27 -3.42 -38.86
CA VAL A 306 32.82 -3.33 -38.61
C VAL A 306 32.06 -2.99 -39.90
N GLN A 307 32.60 -2.13 -40.76
CA GLN A 307 32.00 -1.79 -42.05
C GLN A 307 31.98 -2.99 -43.02
N ASN A 308 32.90 -3.94 -42.86
CA ASN A 308 32.91 -5.21 -43.58
C ASN A 308 32.11 -6.33 -42.87
N GLY A 309 31.32 -6.00 -41.84
CA GLY A 309 30.35 -6.92 -41.22
C GLY A 309 30.92 -7.88 -40.17
N GLY A 310 32.18 -7.70 -39.73
CA GLY A 310 32.79 -8.51 -38.68
C GLY A 310 32.84 -7.75 -37.36
N MET A 311 31.93 -8.05 -36.41
CA MET A 311 32.14 -7.65 -35.01
C MET A 311 33.05 -8.69 -34.32
N PRO A 312 34.16 -8.29 -33.69
CA PRO A 312 34.99 -9.20 -32.92
C PRO A 312 34.26 -9.66 -31.65
N ASN A 313 34.43 -10.92 -31.29
CA ASN A 313 33.81 -11.47 -30.09
C ASN A 313 34.41 -10.84 -28.82
N MET A 314 33.58 -10.64 -27.79
CA MET A 314 33.97 -10.04 -26.50
C MET A 314 35.18 -10.74 -25.85
N GLU A 315 35.33 -12.06 -26.10
CA GLU A 315 36.44 -12.90 -25.65
C GLU A 315 37.78 -12.55 -26.31
N GLU A 316 37.78 -12.17 -27.59
CA GLU A 316 38.97 -11.72 -28.32
C GLU A 316 39.34 -10.29 -27.92
N MET A 317 38.34 -9.45 -27.65
CA MET A 317 38.52 -8.07 -27.22
C MET A 317 39.15 -7.96 -25.82
N MET A 318 38.86 -8.89 -24.90
CA MET A 318 39.50 -8.97 -23.58
C MET A 318 40.93 -9.51 -23.61
N ASN A 319 41.28 -10.27 -24.64
CA ASN A 319 42.60 -10.85 -24.82
C ASN A 319 43.51 -10.01 -25.73
N ASP A 320 43.00 -8.94 -26.34
CA ASP A 320 43.77 -8.02 -27.16
C ASP A 320 44.75 -7.18 -26.30
N PRO A 321 46.07 -7.30 -26.51
CA PRO A 321 47.08 -6.54 -25.78
C PRO A 321 46.90 -5.02 -25.90
N THR A 322 46.35 -4.55 -27.03
CA THR A 322 46.18 -3.12 -27.32
C THR A 322 45.06 -2.48 -26.49
N LEU A 323 43.99 -3.24 -26.19
CA LEU A 323 42.92 -2.83 -25.30
C LEU A 323 43.37 -2.81 -23.83
N ARG A 324 44.26 -3.73 -23.44
CA ARG A 324 44.90 -3.73 -22.11
C ARG A 324 45.77 -2.50 -21.90
N ASP A 325 46.57 -2.11 -22.89
CA ASP A 325 47.40 -0.92 -22.80
C ASP A 325 46.57 0.37 -22.80
N LEU A 326 45.47 0.42 -23.57
CA LEU A 326 44.51 1.51 -23.54
C LEU A 326 43.82 1.62 -22.16
N ALA A 327 43.40 0.48 -21.58
CA ALA A 327 42.79 0.43 -20.26
C ALA A 327 43.77 0.84 -19.14
N ASN A 328 45.05 0.50 -19.26
CA ASN A 328 46.10 0.96 -18.33
C ASN A 328 46.37 2.45 -18.47
N GLN A 329 46.34 2.99 -19.69
CA GLN A 329 46.56 4.41 -19.98
C GLN A 329 45.40 5.29 -19.46
N PHE A 330 44.17 4.78 -19.46
CA PHE A 330 42.98 5.48 -18.92
C PHE A 330 42.65 5.10 -17.47
N GLY A 331 43.17 3.98 -16.95
CA GLY A 331 42.86 3.44 -15.62
C GLY A 331 43.78 3.89 -14.49
N ALA A 332 44.94 4.51 -14.78
CA ALA A 332 45.90 4.96 -13.77
C ALA A 332 45.57 6.33 -13.11
N GLY A 333 44.29 6.73 -13.07
CA GLY A 333 43.86 8.06 -12.60
C GLY A 333 43.20 8.15 -11.23
N ARG A 334 43.03 7.06 -10.47
CA ARG A 334 42.39 7.10 -9.14
C ARG A 334 43.15 6.26 -8.11
N GLY A 335 44.18 6.85 -7.51
CA GLY A 335 44.81 6.24 -6.34
C GLY A 335 46.13 6.87 -5.90
N ALA A 336 46.13 8.13 -5.46
CA ALA A 336 47.11 8.68 -4.50
C ALA A 336 46.77 10.14 -4.18
N GLY A 337 46.51 10.47 -2.91
CA GLY A 337 46.32 11.86 -2.50
C GLY A 337 45.71 12.03 -1.10
N GLY A 338 46.18 11.26 -0.12
CA GLY A 338 45.93 11.53 1.29
C GLY A 338 47.20 12.09 1.93
N ARG A 339 47.20 13.41 2.18
CA ARG A 339 47.91 14.12 3.26
C ARG A 339 47.54 15.59 3.22
#